data_AF-A0A966WPA0-F1
#
_entry.id   AF-A0A966WPA0-F1
#
_cell.length_a   1.000
_cell.length_b   1.000
_cell.length_c   1.000
_cell.angle_alpha   90.00
_cell.angle_beta   90.00
_cell.angle_gamma   90.00
#
_symmetry.space_group_name_H-M   'P 1'
#
loop_
_entity.id
_entity.type
_entity.pdbx_description
1 polymer ?
#
loop_
_entity_poly.entity_id
_entity_poly.type
_entity_poly.pdbx_seq_one_letter_code
_entity_poly.pdbx_strand_id
1 'polypeptide(L)'
;MPRAAADWGAALDPEIMLPILILHDVDKPLLSTRDAAGVVQKTSLAKRMPHGVVGAMLLRDLGFPQQVIETVATHATDAPFHGDTAEAHILHYADLFAADHALRSQGAVPFYRR
;
A
#
# COMPACT_ATOMS: atom_id res chain seq x y z
N MET A 1 19.65 -15.23 14.92
CA MET A 1 19.31 -13.88 14.43
C MET A 1 18.44 -14.01 13.19
N PRO A 2 17.42 -13.16 13.00
CA PRO A 2 16.66 -13.12 11.75
C PRO A 2 17.60 -12.87 10.57
N ARG A 3 17.31 -13.47 9.41
CA ARG A 3 18.17 -13.34 8.21
C ARG A 3 18.34 -11.90 7.76
N ALA A 4 17.30 -11.06 7.84
CA ALA A 4 17.40 -9.64 7.49
C ALA A 4 18.50 -8.91 8.31
N ALA A 5 18.59 -9.18 9.62
CA ALA A 5 19.61 -8.57 10.47
C ALA A 5 21.02 -9.09 10.15
N ALA A 6 21.15 -10.39 9.88
CA ALA A 6 22.44 -11.01 9.56
C ALA A 6 22.97 -10.61 8.17
N ASP A 7 22.08 -10.55 7.18
CA ASP A 7 22.45 -10.36 5.77
C ASP A 7 22.49 -8.87 5.39
N TRP A 8 21.71 -8.01 6.07
CA TRP A 8 21.51 -6.60 5.68
C TRP A 8 21.67 -5.59 6.82
N GLY A 9 21.95 -6.03 8.05
CA GLY A 9 22.01 -5.14 9.21
C GLY A 9 20.68 -4.47 9.55
N ALA A 10 19.57 -4.95 9.00
CA ALA A 10 18.24 -4.40 9.20
C ALA A 10 17.43 -5.25 10.18
N ALA A 11 16.99 -4.65 11.28
CA ALA A 11 15.94 -5.22 12.12
C ALA A 11 14.59 -4.81 11.53
N LEU A 12 13.73 -5.80 11.27
CA LEU A 12 12.36 -5.57 10.81
C LEU A 12 11.41 -5.94 11.94
N ASP A 13 10.45 -5.09 12.22
CA ASP A 13 9.41 -5.38 13.22
C ASP A 13 8.25 -6.15 12.55
N PRO A 14 7.99 -7.43 12.92
CA PRO A 14 6.87 -8.19 12.37
C PRO A 14 5.50 -7.54 12.65
N GLU A 15 5.36 -6.82 13.77
CA GLU A 15 4.12 -6.14 14.16
C GLU A 15 3.84 -4.90 13.29
N ILE A 16 4.84 -4.40 12.57
CA ILE A 16 4.67 -3.36 11.55
C ILE A 16 4.58 -4.00 10.17
N MET A 17 5.51 -4.89 9.85
CA MET A 17 5.69 -5.47 8.52
C MET A 17 4.46 -6.26 8.05
N LEU A 18 3.90 -7.12 8.91
CA LEU A 18 2.76 -7.95 8.50
C LEU A 18 1.51 -7.11 8.21
N PRO A 19 1.09 -6.18 9.09
CA PRO A 19 -0.04 -5.31 8.80
C PRO A 19 0.13 -4.51 7.51
N ILE A 20 1.26 -3.85 7.28
CA ILE A 20 1.41 -2.99 6.10
C ILE A 20 1.38 -3.81 4.80
N LEU A 21 1.98 -5.00 4.76
CA LEU A 21 1.98 -5.84 3.57
C LEU A 21 0.58 -6.36 3.23
N ILE A 22 -0.25 -6.63 4.24
CA ILE A 22 -1.61 -7.18 4.06
C ILE A 22 -2.65 -6.05 3.85
N LEU A 23 -2.50 -4.91 4.52
CA LEU A 23 -3.55 -3.91 4.70
C LEU A 23 -3.27 -2.56 4.02
N HIS A 24 -2.13 -2.36 3.34
CA HIS A 24 -1.84 -1.09 2.64
C HIS A 24 -2.98 -0.64 1.71
N ASP A 25 -3.63 -1.60 1.07
CA ASP A 25 -4.69 -1.40 0.09
C ASP A 25 -6.13 -1.51 0.63
N VAL A 26 -6.31 -1.53 1.95
CA VAL A 26 -7.60 -1.86 2.58
C VAL A 26 -8.75 -0.93 2.17
N ASP A 27 -8.46 0.27 1.67
CA ASP A 27 -9.46 1.23 1.22
C ASP A 27 -9.92 1.06 -0.24
N LYS A 28 -9.26 0.23 -1.06
CA LYS A 28 -9.64 0.02 -2.48
C LYS A 28 -11.14 -0.29 -2.67
N PRO A 29 -11.79 -1.13 -1.84
CA PRO A 29 -13.23 -1.38 -1.93
C PRO A 29 -14.11 -0.16 -1.62
N LEU A 30 -13.62 0.80 -0.85
CA LEU A 30 -14.33 2.04 -0.51
C LEU A 30 -14.13 3.12 -1.59
N LEU A 31 -13.01 3.05 -2.30
CA LEU A 31 -12.62 3.99 -3.35
C LEU A 31 -13.15 3.59 -4.74
N SER A 32 -13.63 2.36 -4.89
CA SER A 32 -14.09 1.80 -6.16
C SER A 32 -15.54 1.33 -6.10
N THR A 33 -16.28 1.51 -7.19
CA THR A 33 -17.61 0.93 -7.41
C THR A 33 -17.66 0.26 -8.78
N ARG A 34 -18.73 -0.46 -9.09
CA ARG A 34 -18.98 -1.01 -10.43
C ARG A 34 -20.27 -0.43 -10.99
N ASP A 35 -20.24 -0.08 -12.28
CA ASP A 35 -21.46 0.28 -12.99
C ASP A 35 -22.28 -0.97 -13.40
N ALA A 36 -23.42 -0.76 -14.05
CA ALA A 36 -24.31 -1.83 -14.50
C ALA A 36 -23.65 -2.79 -15.51
N ALA A 37 -22.59 -2.37 -16.20
CA ALA A 37 -21.81 -3.20 -17.11
C ALA A 37 -20.62 -3.90 -16.42
N GLY A 38 -20.44 -3.70 -15.12
CA GLY A 38 -19.38 -4.29 -14.32
C GLY A 38 -18.04 -3.56 -14.40
N VAL A 39 -17.96 -2.41 -15.07
CA VAL A 39 -16.73 -1.62 -15.21
C VAL A 39 -16.44 -0.93 -13.88
N VAL A 40 -15.18 -1.00 -13.45
CA VAL A 40 -14.72 -0.36 -12.21
C VAL A 40 -14.66 1.16 -12.39
N GLN A 41 -15.31 1.87 -11.48
CA GLN A 41 -15.39 3.34 -11.46
C GLN A 41 -14.90 3.87 -10.11
N LYS A 42 -14.31 5.08 -10.11
CA LYS A 42 -13.96 5.79 -8.86
C LYS A 42 -15.21 6.29 -8.15
N THR A 43 -15.29 6.10 -6.83
CA THR A 43 -16.37 6.68 -6.01
C THR A 43 -16.22 8.19 -5.85
N SER A 44 -17.25 8.87 -5.33
CA SER A 44 -17.14 10.29 -4.96
C SER A 44 -16.10 10.53 -3.86
N LEU A 45 -15.88 9.54 -2.99
CA LEU A 45 -14.84 9.56 -1.97
C LEU A 45 -13.45 9.57 -2.59
N ALA A 46 -13.20 8.72 -3.59
CA ALA A 46 -11.91 8.63 -4.31
C ALA A 46 -11.53 9.90 -5.09
N LYS A 47 -12.44 10.86 -5.25
CA LYS A 47 -12.15 12.18 -5.82
C LYS A 47 -11.71 13.21 -4.79
N ARG A 48 -11.91 12.94 -3.50
CA ARG A 48 -11.66 13.88 -2.39
C ARG A 48 -10.57 13.39 -1.45
N MET A 49 -10.36 12.08 -1.36
CA MET A 49 -9.37 11.46 -0.50
C MET A 49 -8.34 10.69 -1.35
N PRO A 50 -7.03 10.88 -1.10
CA PRO A 50 -6.00 10.04 -1.66
C PRO A 50 -6.15 8.58 -1.21
N HIS A 51 -5.63 7.68 -2.03
CA HIS A 51 -5.49 6.27 -1.68
C HIS A 51 -4.52 6.10 -0.49
N GLY A 52 -4.84 5.18 0.41
CA GLY A 52 -4.13 4.94 1.66
C GLY A 52 -4.74 5.71 2.84
N VAL A 53 -5.24 6.93 2.63
CA VAL A 53 -5.71 7.82 3.72
C VAL A 53 -6.93 7.24 4.43
N VAL A 54 -7.93 6.75 3.68
CA VAL A 54 -9.14 6.18 4.28
C VAL A 54 -8.80 4.87 5.01
N GLY A 55 -7.88 4.08 4.45
CA GLY A 55 -7.39 2.86 5.08
C GLY A 55 -6.71 3.15 6.41
N ALA A 56 -5.82 4.14 6.43
CA ALA A 56 -5.14 4.60 7.64
C ALA A 56 -6.12 5.09 8.73
N MET A 57 -7.20 5.78 8.36
CA MET A 57 -8.25 6.17 9.32
C MET A 57 -8.91 4.96 9.97
N LEU A 58 -9.21 3.91 9.20
CA LEU A 58 -9.77 2.66 9.74
C LEU A 58 -8.78 1.96 10.68
N LEU A 59 -7.51 1.88 10.28
CA LEU A 59 -6.47 1.25 11.10
C LEU A 59 -6.23 2.01 12.42
N ARG A 60 -6.31 3.34 12.39
CA ARG A 60 -6.28 4.17 13.60
C ARG A 60 -7.42 3.83 14.54
N ASP A 61 -8.65 3.75 14.02
CA ASP A 61 -9.83 3.46 14.84
C ASP A 61 -9.79 2.04 15.43
N LEU A 62 -9.06 1.12 14.80
CA LEU A 62 -8.79 -0.24 15.28
C LEU A 62 -7.58 -0.34 16.24
N GLY A 63 -6.87 0.76 16.50
CA GLY A 63 -5.75 0.80 17.44
C GLY A 63 -4.44 0.22 16.92
N PHE A 64 -4.21 0.22 15.60
CA PHE A 64 -2.92 -0.19 15.03
C PHE A 64 -1.78 0.77 15.43
N PRO A 65 -0.51 0.30 15.44
CA PRO A 65 0.64 1.15 15.69
C PRO A 65 0.71 2.35 14.74
N GLN A 66 1.18 3.50 15.24
CA GLN A 66 1.28 4.74 14.46
C GLN A 66 2.08 4.56 13.17
N GLN A 67 3.19 3.81 13.21
CA GLN A 67 4.00 3.53 12.02
C GLN A 67 3.24 2.73 10.95
N VAL A 68 2.33 1.82 11.32
CA VAL A 68 1.44 1.14 10.35
C VAL A 68 0.51 2.15 9.72
N ILE A 69 -0.14 2.99 10.53
CA ILE A 69 -1.11 4.01 10.07
C ILE A 69 -0.45 4.97 9.08
N GLU A 70 0.72 5.50 9.43
CA GLU A 70 1.47 6.44 8.59
C GLU A 70 1.95 5.78 7.30
N THR A 71 2.53 4.58 7.40
CA THR A 71 3.01 3.85 6.23
C THR A 71 1.86 3.58 5.25
N VAL A 72 0.70 3.11 5.73
CA VAL A 72 -0.48 2.90 4.90
C VAL A 72 -1.01 4.22 4.32
N ALA A 73 -1.00 5.32 5.08
CA ALA A 73 -1.48 6.62 4.58
C ALA A 73 -0.63 7.17 3.42
N THR A 74 0.64 6.78 3.34
CA THR A 74 1.63 7.38 2.42
C THR A 74 2.27 6.39 1.45
N HIS A 75 1.78 5.16 1.34
CA HIS A 75 2.45 4.14 0.50
C HIS A 75 2.23 4.34 -1.01
N ALA A 76 1.12 4.95 -1.40
CA ALA A 76 0.73 5.09 -2.79
C ALA A 76 1.75 5.94 -3.57
N THR A 77 2.04 5.57 -4.83
CA THR A 77 3.05 6.25 -5.65
C THR A 77 2.79 7.75 -5.90
N ASP A 78 1.53 8.18 -5.77
CA ASP A 78 1.09 9.57 -5.93
C ASP A 78 0.94 10.31 -4.58
N ALA A 79 1.36 9.68 -3.48
CA ALA A 79 1.40 10.33 -2.17
C ALA A 79 2.45 11.46 -2.17
N PRO A 80 2.16 12.59 -1.50
CA PRO A 80 3.08 13.74 -1.46
C PRO A 80 4.33 13.48 -0.61
N PHE A 81 4.28 12.47 0.27
CA PHE A 81 5.36 12.04 1.15
C PHE A 81 5.35 10.51 1.19
N HIS A 82 6.48 9.92 1.57
CA HIS A 82 6.63 8.46 1.71
C HIS A 82 7.41 8.17 3.00
N GLY A 83 7.17 7.01 3.60
CA GLY A 83 7.91 6.57 4.78
C GLY A 83 9.38 6.27 4.46
N ASP A 84 10.27 6.56 5.41
CA ASP A 84 11.73 6.39 5.30
C ASP A 84 12.27 5.18 6.10
N THR A 85 11.37 4.35 6.63
CA THR A 85 11.69 3.13 7.38
C THR A 85 12.02 1.97 6.45
N ALA A 86 12.74 0.96 6.95
CA ALA A 86 13.03 -0.26 6.19
C ALA A 86 11.74 -0.97 5.77
N GLU A 87 10.74 -1.00 6.65
CA GLU A 87 9.40 -1.53 6.39
C GLU A 87 8.70 -0.79 5.24
N ALA A 88 8.73 0.55 5.23
CA ALA A 88 8.12 1.34 4.17
C ALA A 88 8.80 1.10 2.81
N HIS A 89 10.13 1.02 2.78
CA HIS A 89 10.87 0.69 1.55
C HIS A 89 10.51 -0.71 1.03
N ILE A 90 10.44 -1.70 1.92
CA ILE A 90 10.06 -3.07 1.55
C ILE A 90 8.64 -3.10 0.99
N LEU A 91 7.69 -2.44 1.65
CA LEU A 91 6.32 -2.32 1.15
C LEU A 91 6.30 -1.70 -0.25
N HIS A 92 6.98 -0.58 -0.46
CA HIS A 92 7.01 0.12 -1.73
C HIS A 92 7.45 -0.80 -2.88
N TYR A 93 8.58 -1.49 -2.72
CA TYR A 93 9.08 -2.39 -3.75
C TYR A 93 8.20 -3.65 -3.93
N ALA A 94 7.64 -4.18 -2.85
CA ALA A 94 6.74 -5.34 -2.92
C ALA A 94 5.43 -5.01 -3.64
N ASP A 95 4.82 -3.87 -3.34
CA ASP A 95 3.61 -3.37 -3.98
C ASP A 95 3.86 -3.13 -5.48
N LEU A 96 4.90 -2.39 -5.84
CA LEU A 96 5.23 -2.14 -7.25
C LEU A 96 5.51 -3.42 -8.03
N PHE A 97 6.21 -4.39 -7.43
CA PHE A 97 6.43 -5.69 -8.06
C PHE A 97 5.11 -6.42 -8.33
N ALA A 98 4.19 -6.43 -7.35
CA ALA A 98 2.88 -7.04 -7.50
C ALA A 98 2.02 -6.31 -8.55
N ALA A 99 2.03 -4.97 -8.55
CA ALA A 99 1.34 -4.14 -9.52
C ALA A 99 1.88 -4.37 -10.95
N ASP A 100 3.19 -4.48 -11.11
CA ASP A 100 3.83 -4.76 -12.39
C ASP A 100 3.52 -6.15 -12.92
N HIS A 101 3.47 -7.14 -12.04
CA HIS A 101 3.02 -8.48 -12.40
C HIS A 101 1.57 -8.43 -12.91
N ALA A 102 0.68 -7.72 -12.22
CA ALA A 102 -0.71 -7.55 -12.63
C ALA A 102 -0.83 -6.83 -13.99
N LEU A 103 -0.11 -5.73 -14.19
CA LEU A 103 -0.09 -4.99 -15.46
C LEU A 103 0.40 -5.87 -16.61
N ARG A 104 1.51 -6.58 -16.42
CA ARG A 104 2.04 -7.52 -17.42
C ARG A 104 1.05 -8.62 -17.77
N SER A 105 0.35 -9.17 -16.78
CA SER A 105 -0.67 -10.21 -16.99
C SER A 105 -1.85 -9.72 -17.84
N GLN A 106 -2.10 -8.40 -17.85
CA GLN A 106 -3.14 -7.74 -18.63
C GLN A 106 -2.61 -7.14 -19.95
N GLY A 107 -1.34 -7.38 -20.31
CA GLY A 107 -0.71 -6.80 -21.50
C GLY A 107 -0.43 -5.30 -21.41
N ALA A 108 -0.49 -4.71 -20.20
CA ALA A 108 -0.20 -3.30 -19.96
C ALA A 108 1.29 -3.05 -19.66
N VAL A 109 1.71 -1.79 -19.80
CA VAL A 109 3.09 -1.37 -19.52
C VAL A 109 3.31 -1.26 -17.99
N PRO A 110 4.26 -2.03 -17.42
CA PRO A 110 4.59 -1.97 -16.00
C PRO A 110 5.24 -0.64 -15.62
N PHE A 111 5.11 -0.24 -14.36
CA PHE A 111 5.68 0.96 -13.76
C PHE A 111 7.19 1.06 -13.93
N TYR A 112 7.97 -0.02 -13.76
CA TYR A 112 9.43 0.04 -13.94
C TYR A 112 9.90 0.39 -15.36
N ARG A 113 8.98 0.45 -16.34
CA ARG A 113 9.26 0.85 -17.73
C ARG A 113 8.69 2.22 -18.09
N ARG A 114 8.06 2.92 -17.13
CA ARG A 114 7.49 4.25 -17.34
C ARG A 114 8.51 5.35 -17.10
#